data_AF-A0A3N5T9Y4-F1
#
_entry.id   AF-A0A3N5T9Y4-F1
#
_cell.length_a   1.000
_cell.length_b   1.000
_cell.length_c   1.000
_cell.angle_alpha   90.00
_cell.angle_beta   90.00
_cell.angle_gamma   90.00
#
_symmetry.space_group_name_H-M   'P 1'
#
loop_
_entity.id
_entity.type
_entity.pdbx_description
1 polymer ?
#
loop_
_entity_poly.entity_id
_entity_poly.type
_entity_poly.pdbx_seq_one_letter_code
_entity_poly.pdbx_strand_id
1 'polypeptide(L)'
;MGTKPGAILAVIIPFAFIFIIFIIAVGECDSDTPNSGNYTQYGTISPDEAVRRLADMSARVDAKDRFVSSGEMVVATGKADLANTLPPVDKINTHFPLTVEPLVTSQDVVIEIFCSTEKSGTKEPDDWFTKIAKEFNDRGVTTSGGKRVQIKLRYIASGTAYMYIASKKYIPDAFSPSNHIWIKMTEASGIVMTPVMERMVGNIAGIVMKDDTYNKLKTNFGEVNLKAVIDAVAQGDIAMGYTDPYASSTGLNFLITVLQTYAGGSEAKMLSPEVMSAFEAFQKNVPYVAFTTIQMRESVQKGGLLDAFVLEYQTFIREPNLQTGYKFIPFGLRHDNPLYGV
;
A
#
# COMPACT_ATOMS: atom_id res chain seq x y z
N MET A 1 -29.97 -48.06 3.62
CA MET A 1 -30.94 -46.96 3.86
C MET A 1 -30.52 -46.30 5.17
N GLY A 2 -29.78 -45.20 5.24
CA GLY A 2 -29.58 -44.12 4.27
C GLY A 2 -30.35 -42.87 4.71
N THR A 3 -30.06 -42.34 5.90
CA THR A 3 -30.61 -41.06 6.38
C THR A 3 -29.52 -39.98 6.34
N LYS A 4 -29.69 -39.00 5.45
CA LYS A 4 -29.05 -37.68 5.55
C LYS A 4 -29.76 -36.88 6.66
N PRO A 5 -29.06 -35.97 7.36
CA PRO A 5 -29.19 -34.55 7.01
C PRO A 5 -27.91 -33.72 7.22
N GLY A 6 -27.89 -32.54 6.58
CA GLY A 6 -27.12 -31.37 7.05
C GLY A 6 -25.80 -31.09 6.33
N ALA A 7 -25.86 -30.54 5.11
CA ALA A 7 -24.74 -29.78 4.57
C ALA A 7 -24.70 -28.41 5.27
N ILE A 8 -23.77 -28.24 6.21
CA ILE A 8 -23.45 -26.93 6.80
C ILE A 8 -22.50 -26.24 5.81
N LEU A 9 -22.99 -25.13 5.26
CA LEU A 9 -22.23 -24.17 4.46
C LEU A 9 -21.21 -23.49 5.40
N ALA A 10 -19.94 -23.89 5.33
CA ALA A 10 -18.87 -23.21 6.05
C ALA A 10 -18.45 -21.96 5.27
N VAL A 11 -18.94 -20.81 5.72
CA VAL A 11 -18.45 -19.48 5.33
C VAL A 11 -17.04 -19.32 5.90
N ILE A 12 -16.03 -19.29 5.03
CA ILE A 12 -14.65 -18.99 5.43
C ILE A 12 -14.53 -17.47 5.57
N ILE A 13 -14.50 -17.01 6.82
CA ILE A 13 -14.09 -15.66 7.23
C ILE A 13 -12.55 -15.64 7.25
N PRO A 14 -11.86 -14.66 6.64
CA PRO A 14 -10.41 -14.62 6.66
C PRO A 14 -9.93 -14.26 8.07
N PHE A 15 -9.22 -15.20 8.70
CA PHE A 15 -8.64 -15.07 10.03
C PHE A 15 -7.48 -14.07 10.04
N ALA A 16 -7.63 -13.08 10.93
CA ALA A 16 -6.65 -12.34 11.71
C ALA A 16 -5.15 -12.52 11.40
N PHE A 17 -4.53 -11.38 11.07
CA PHE A 17 -3.09 -11.10 11.16
C PHE A 17 -2.54 -11.42 12.56
N ILE A 18 -1.48 -12.24 12.63
CA ILE A 18 -0.68 -12.42 13.85
C ILE A 18 0.54 -11.48 13.76
N PHE A 19 0.50 -10.41 14.56
CA PHE A 19 1.65 -9.56 14.87
C PHE A 19 2.41 -10.19 16.05
N ILE A 20 3.69 -10.54 15.86
CA ILE A 20 4.61 -10.78 16.98
C ILE A 20 5.58 -9.59 17.02
N ILE A 21 5.43 -8.75 18.03
CA ILE A 21 6.36 -7.65 18.35
C ILE A 21 7.39 -8.20 19.33
N PHE A 22 8.67 -8.21 18.95
CA PHE A 22 9.79 -8.40 19.88
C PHE A 22 10.32 -7.02 20.30
N ILE A 23 10.12 -6.64 21.55
CA ILE A 23 10.88 -5.55 22.22
C ILE A 23 11.76 -6.24 23.25
N ILE A 24 13.07 -6.30 22.98
CA ILE A 24 14.07 -6.62 24.00
C ILE A 24 14.55 -5.27 24.54
N ALA A 25 14.05 -4.89 25.72
CA ALA A 25 14.66 -3.84 26.52
C ALA A 25 15.82 -4.46 27.31
N VAL A 26 17.06 -4.23 26.88
CA VAL A 26 18.23 -4.37 27.75
C VAL A 26 18.45 -2.99 28.37
N GLY A 27 18.13 -2.85 29.66
CA GLY A 27 18.48 -1.66 30.44
C GLY A 27 19.89 -1.80 30.99
N GLU A 28 20.74 -0.81 30.73
CA GLU A 28 21.60 -0.12 31.72
C GLU A 28 22.47 0.94 31.02
N CYS A 29 22.02 2.19 31.07
CA CYS A 29 22.90 3.34 31.27
C CYS A 29 22.09 4.45 31.96
N ASP A 30 22.55 4.81 33.14
CA ASP A 30 22.11 5.90 34.02
C ASP A 30 21.83 7.22 33.29
N SER A 31 20.75 7.91 33.66
CA SER A 31 20.84 9.19 34.40
C SER A 31 19.45 9.78 34.68
N ASP A 32 19.35 10.36 35.88
CA ASP A 32 18.17 10.84 36.59
C ASP A 32 17.24 11.79 35.83
N THR A 33 15.96 11.43 35.72
CA THR A 33 14.82 12.39 35.78
C THR A 33 13.54 11.67 36.25
N PRO A 34 12.78 12.21 37.23
CA PRO A 34 11.52 11.63 37.65
C PRO A 34 10.41 12.13 36.72
N ASN A 35 9.93 11.29 35.79
CA ASN A 35 8.76 11.62 34.99
C ASN A 35 7.59 10.68 35.30
N SER A 36 6.54 11.30 35.83
CA SER A 36 5.25 10.71 36.17
C SER A 36 4.51 10.23 34.92
N GLY A 37 4.36 8.92 34.79
CA GLY A 37 3.46 8.29 33.83
C GLY A 37 3.13 6.89 34.33
N ASN A 38 1.84 6.55 34.39
CA ASN A 38 1.38 5.19 34.70
C ASN A 38 1.78 4.24 33.56
N TYR A 39 3.04 3.83 33.53
CA TYR A 39 3.46 2.62 32.85
C TYR A 39 3.10 1.46 33.77
N THR A 40 2.38 0.47 33.25
CA THR A 40 2.31 -0.85 33.88
C THR A 40 3.76 -1.27 34.10
N GLN A 41 4.22 -1.27 35.35
CA GLN A 41 5.54 -1.81 35.68
C GLN A 41 5.50 -3.29 35.29
N TYR A 42 6.11 -3.61 34.16
CA TYR A 42 6.51 -4.97 33.90
C TYR A 42 7.56 -5.28 34.95
N GLY A 43 7.21 -6.11 35.93
CA GLY A 43 8.13 -6.49 37.00
C GLY A 43 9.45 -6.95 36.39
N THR A 44 10.56 -6.45 36.94
CA THR A 44 11.91 -6.92 36.58
C THR A 44 11.95 -8.43 36.76
N ILE A 45 11.97 -9.16 35.65
CA ILE A 45 12.15 -10.61 35.64
C ILE A 45 13.64 -10.91 35.76
N SER A 46 13.98 -11.97 36.48
CA SER A 46 15.36 -12.45 36.53
C SER A 46 15.77 -12.98 35.15
N PRO A 47 17.09 -13.02 34.84
CA PRO A 47 17.58 -13.65 33.61
C PRO A 47 17.04 -15.08 33.42
N ASP A 48 16.99 -15.86 34.49
CA ASP A 48 16.47 -17.24 34.46
C ASP A 48 14.98 -17.29 34.12
N GLU A 49 14.20 -16.34 34.62
CA GLU A 49 12.78 -16.26 34.30
C GLU A 49 12.53 -15.75 32.87
N ALA A 50 13.37 -14.83 32.39
CA ALA A 50 13.36 -14.41 30.98
C ALA A 50 13.66 -15.59 30.05
N VAL A 51 14.67 -16.41 30.37
CA VAL A 51 15.02 -17.61 29.61
C VAL A 51 13.88 -18.62 29.61
N ARG A 52 13.24 -18.87 30.76
CA ARG A 52 12.08 -19.79 30.83
C ARG A 52 10.89 -19.29 30.03
N ARG A 53 10.56 -18.00 30.13
CA ARG A 53 9.44 -17.41 29.38
C ARG A 53 9.71 -17.44 27.88
N LEU A 54 10.95 -17.14 27.46
CA LEU A 54 11.36 -17.23 26.06
C LEU A 54 11.27 -18.68 25.57
N ALA A 55 11.69 -19.66 26.37
CA ALA A 55 11.60 -21.07 26.02
C ALA A 55 10.13 -21.54 25.90
N ASP A 56 9.24 -21.12 26.80
CA ASP A 56 7.81 -21.42 26.73
C ASP A 56 7.15 -20.78 25.50
N MET A 57 7.47 -19.52 25.22
CA MET A 57 7.02 -18.83 24.01
C MET A 57 7.54 -19.49 22.75
N SER A 58 8.82 -19.87 22.71
CA SER A 58 9.44 -20.57 21.57
C SER A 58 8.85 -21.97 21.37
N ALA A 59 8.52 -22.69 22.44
CA ALA A 59 7.89 -24.01 22.36
C ALA A 59 6.46 -23.96 21.79
N ARG A 60 5.80 -22.80 21.88
CA ARG A 60 4.47 -22.55 21.31
C ARG A 60 4.53 -22.06 19.86
N VAL A 61 5.71 -21.74 19.35
CA VAL A 61 5.93 -21.45 17.93
C VAL A 61 6.23 -22.78 17.24
N ASP A 62 5.30 -23.25 16.40
CA ASP A 62 5.54 -24.36 15.47
C ASP A 62 6.46 -23.85 14.34
N ALA A 63 7.74 -23.68 14.68
CA ALA A 63 8.78 -23.29 13.73
C ALA A 63 8.99 -24.44 12.75
N LYS A 64 8.27 -24.39 11.63
CA LYS A 64 8.56 -25.29 10.52
C LYS A 64 9.85 -24.82 9.87
N ASP A 65 10.79 -25.72 9.61
CA ASP A 65 11.97 -25.50 8.75
C ASP A 65 11.61 -25.22 7.28
N ARG A 66 10.37 -24.81 7.02
CA ARG A 66 10.03 -24.12 5.80
C ARG A 66 10.50 -22.68 5.98
N PHE A 67 11.67 -22.38 5.42
CA PHE A 67 11.87 -21.09 4.77
C PHE A 67 10.57 -20.71 4.06
N VAL A 68 10.21 -19.42 4.01
CA VAL A 68 9.09 -18.95 3.17
C VAL A 68 9.38 -19.37 1.73
N SER A 69 9.01 -20.60 1.39
CA SER A 69 9.03 -21.13 0.05
C SER A 69 7.77 -20.61 -0.56
N SER A 70 7.93 -19.80 -1.60
CA SER A 70 6.83 -19.24 -2.33
C SER A 70 5.84 -20.34 -2.73
N GLY A 71 4.68 -20.33 -2.08
CA GLY A 71 3.58 -21.22 -2.36
C GLY A 71 2.56 -20.48 -3.21
N GLU A 72 2.10 -21.11 -4.29
CA GLU A 72 1.06 -20.54 -5.14
C GLU A 72 -0.18 -20.19 -4.30
N MET A 73 -0.55 -18.91 -4.29
CA MET A 73 -1.87 -18.49 -3.85
C MET A 73 -2.85 -18.80 -5.00
N VAL A 74 -3.27 -20.05 -5.11
CA VAL A 74 -4.30 -20.45 -6.08
C VAL A 74 -5.65 -19.96 -5.57
N VAL A 75 -6.06 -18.76 -6.00
CA VAL A 75 -7.44 -18.30 -5.83
C VAL A 75 -8.26 -18.93 -6.96
N ALA A 76 -9.23 -19.77 -6.61
CA ALA A 76 -10.16 -20.37 -7.56
C ALA A 76 -10.90 -19.27 -8.36
N THR A 77 -10.72 -19.28 -9.68
CA THR A 77 -11.28 -18.31 -10.61
C THR A 77 -12.77 -18.56 -10.85
N GLY A 78 -13.62 -17.95 -10.03
CA GLY A 78 -14.85 -17.34 -10.53
C GLY A 78 -14.52 -15.90 -10.97
N LYS A 79 -15.21 -15.35 -11.97
CA LYS A 79 -15.18 -13.89 -12.24
C LYS A 79 -15.84 -13.15 -11.06
N ALA A 80 -15.14 -13.06 -9.94
CA ALA A 80 -15.55 -12.21 -8.84
C ALA A 80 -15.35 -10.76 -9.31
N ASP A 81 -16.45 -10.01 -9.44
CA ASP A 81 -16.36 -8.57 -9.61
C ASP A 81 -15.80 -7.99 -8.30
N LEU A 82 -14.59 -7.42 -8.36
CA LEU A 82 -13.93 -6.82 -7.21
C LEU A 82 -14.77 -5.69 -6.60
N ALA A 83 -15.67 -5.05 -7.36
CA ALA A 83 -16.60 -4.09 -6.79
C ALA A 83 -17.50 -4.73 -5.71
N ASN A 84 -17.77 -6.04 -5.77
CA ASN A 84 -18.57 -6.75 -4.78
C ASN A 84 -17.85 -7.02 -3.46
N THR A 85 -16.53 -6.84 -3.41
CA THR A 85 -15.76 -6.94 -2.15
C THR A 85 -15.67 -5.61 -1.41
N LEU A 86 -16.13 -4.50 -2.04
CA LEU A 86 -16.19 -3.20 -1.40
C LEU A 86 -17.13 -3.22 -0.19
N PRO A 87 -16.72 -2.58 0.92
CA PRO A 87 -17.64 -2.34 2.02
C PRO A 87 -18.93 -1.65 1.54
N PRO A 88 -20.09 -2.02 2.11
CA PRO A 88 -21.33 -1.31 1.87
C PRO A 88 -21.20 0.20 2.13
N VAL A 89 -22.00 1.00 1.42
CA VAL A 89 -21.92 2.47 1.44
C VAL A 89 -22.12 3.05 2.85
N ASP A 90 -23.02 2.47 3.63
CA ASP A 90 -23.27 2.87 5.03
C ASP A 90 -22.08 2.61 5.97
N LYS A 91 -21.09 1.83 5.52
CA LYS A 91 -19.84 1.53 6.24
C LYS A 91 -18.63 2.29 5.71
N ILE A 92 -18.79 3.15 4.70
CA ILE A 92 -17.67 3.85 4.08
C ILE A 92 -16.88 4.68 5.10
N ASN A 93 -17.55 5.34 6.04
CA ASN A 93 -16.90 6.12 7.10
C ASN A 93 -16.15 5.24 8.11
N THR A 94 -16.58 4.00 8.31
CA THR A 94 -15.90 3.05 9.20
C THR A 94 -14.63 2.50 8.56
N HIS A 95 -14.64 2.23 7.26
CA HIS A 95 -13.50 1.64 6.56
C HIS A 95 -12.52 2.67 5.98
N PHE A 96 -13.02 3.86 5.62
CA PHE A 96 -12.26 4.92 4.95
C PHE A 96 -12.57 6.25 5.63
N PRO A 97 -11.90 6.57 6.75
CA PRO A 97 -12.23 7.74 7.56
C PRO A 97 -11.96 9.05 6.82
N LEU A 98 -12.66 10.10 7.24
CA LEU A 98 -12.33 11.47 6.88
C LEU A 98 -11.12 11.93 7.69
N THR A 99 -10.13 12.54 7.03
CA THR A 99 -8.98 13.17 7.69
C THR A 99 -9.11 14.68 7.76
N VAL A 100 -10.02 15.24 6.96
CA VAL A 100 -10.57 16.59 7.11
C VAL A 100 -12.08 16.51 7.10
N GLU A 101 -12.70 16.89 8.22
CA GLU A 101 -14.15 16.99 8.38
C GLU A 101 -14.47 18.37 8.98
N PRO A 102 -14.80 19.37 8.13
CA PRO A 102 -15.12 20.70 8.61
C PRO A 102 -16.51 20.76 9.23
N LEU A 103 -16.72 21.72 10.13
CA LEU A 103 -18.05 22.07 10.60
C LEU A 103 -18.81 22.81 9.48
N VAL A 104 -19.90 22.22 9.01
CA VAL A 104 -20.67 22.71 7.86
C VAL A 104 -22.03 23.25 8.29
N THR A 105 -22.47 24.29 7.59
CA THR A 105 -23.76 24.96 7.73
C THR A 105 -24.50 24.96 6.40
N SER A 106 -25.77 25.38 6.38
CA SER A 106 -26.54 25.52 5.14
C SER A 106 -26.00 26.59 4.18
N GLN A 107 -25.07 27.43 4.64
CA GLN A 107 -24.40 28.47 3.83
C GLN A 107 -23.09 27.98 3.20
N ASP A 108 -22.73 26.72 3.42
CA ASP A 108 -21.50 26.13 2.88
C ASP A 108 -21.76 25.37 1.57
N VAL A 109 -20.79 25.44 0.67
CA VAL A 109 -20.60 24.48 -0.43
C VAL A 109 -19.51 23.53 0.02
N VAL A 110 -19.84 22.25 0.11
CA VAL A 110 -18.94 21.22 0.61
C VAL A 110 -18.50 20.35 -0.56
N ILE A 111 -17.19 20.18 -0.71
CA ILE A 111 -16.59 19.33 -1.74
C ILE A 111 -15.89 18.18 -1.04
N GLU A 112 -16.32 16.95 -1.31
CA GLU A 112 -15.60 15.75 -0.87
C GLU A 112 -14.55 15.33 -1.89
N ILE A 113 -13.35 15.09 -1.40
CA ILE A 113 -12.22 14.60 -2.19
C ILE A 113 -11.85 13.20 -1.70
N PHE A 114 -11.97 12.19 -2.57
CA PHE A 114 -11.32 10.90 -2.37
C PHE A 114 -9.84 11.03 -2.69
N CYS A 115 -8.99 10.70 -1.73
CA CYS A 115 -7.57 11.04 -1.83
C CYS A 115 -6.68 9.89 -1.38
N SER A 116 -5.66 9.59 -2.19
CA SER A 116 -4.73 8.49 -1.95
C SER A 116 -4.03 8.60 -0.59
N THR A 117 -3.79 7.44 0.02
CA THR A 117 -3.33 7.31 1.40
C THR A 117 -1.97 7.94 1.67
N GLU A 118 -1.08 7.96 0.68
CA GLU A 118 0.28 8.52 0.79
C GLU A 118 0.31 10.05 0.95
N LYS A 119 -0.85 10.71 0.87
CA LYS A 119 -0.97 12.18 0.96
C LYS A 119 -2.12 12.71 1.80
N SER A 120 -3.13 11.88 2.11
CA SER A 120 -4.29 12.28 2.94
C SER A 120 -4.26 11.71 4.35
N GLY A 121 -3.11 11.20 4.82
CA GLY A 121 -2.92 10.73 6.19
C GLY A 121 -3.02 11.86 7.24
N THR A 122 -2.92 11.49 8.51
CA THR A 122 -2.99 12.44 9.65
C THR A 122 -1.65 12.72 10.31
N LYS A 123 -0.58 12.08 9.84
CA LYS A 123 0.78 12.21 10.36
C LYS A 123 1.78 12.31 9.22
N GLU A 124 2.88 12.99 9.48
CA GLU A 124 4.01 13.02 8.56
C GLU A 124 4.59 11.61 8.34
N PRO A 125 5.09 11.31 7.12
CA PRO A 125 5.19 12.22 5.97
C PRO A 125 3.94 12.25 5.07
N ASP A 126 2.87 11.51 5.40
CA ASP A 126 1.76 11.22 4.50
C ASP A 126 0.57 12.22 4.61
N ASP A 127 0.76 13.38 5.26
CA ASP A 127 -0.33 14.29 5.64
C ASP A 127 -0.36 15.63 4.88
N TRP A 128 0.45 15.79 3.84
CA TRP A 128 0.62 17.08 3.19
C TRP A 128 -0.70 17.61 2.59
N PHE A 129 -1.54 16.75 2.01
CA PHE A 129 -2.79 17.21 1.42
C PHE A 129 -3.87 17.45 2.49
N THR A 130 -3.81 16.71 3.61
CA THR A 130 -4.60 17.00 4.80
C THR A 130 -4.31 18.38 5.35
N LYS A 131 -3.03 18.77 5.44
CA LYS A 131 -2.61 20.12 5.88
C LYS A 131 -3.15 21.20 4.93
N ILE A 132 -2.95 21.04 3.62
CA ILE A 132 -3.44 22.02 2.62
C ILE A 132 -4.97 22.14 2.64
N ALA A 133 -5.70 21.04 2.79
CA ALA A 133 -7.17 21.07 2.86
C ALA A 133 -7.68 21.78 4.12
N LYS A 134 -7.02 21.60 5.27
CA LYS A 134 -7.32 22.35 6.50
C LYS A 134 -7.04 23.84 6.33
N GLU A 135 -5.86 24.19 5.82
CA GLU A 135 -5.50 25.59 5.54
C GLU A 135 -6.46 26.25 4.56
N PHE A 136 -6.93 25.52 3.54
CA PHE A 136 -7.95 26.03 2.62
C PHE A 136 -9.27 26.33 3.34
N ASN A 137 -9.73 25.43 4.22
CA ASN A 137 -10.95 25.65 4.99
C ASN A 137 -10.82 26.84 5.95
N ASP A 138 -9.67 26.99 6.59
CA ASP A 138 -9.38 28.07 7.54
C ASP A 138 -9.33 29.45 6.87
N ARG A 139 -8.96 29.51 5.58
CA ARG A 139 -8.99 30.75 4.79
C ARG A 139 -10.40 31.28 4.54
N GLY A 140 -11.44 30.47 4.74
CA GLY A 140 -12.84 30.91 4.59
C GLY A 140 -13.19 31.39 3.18
N VAL A 141 -12.62 30.75 2.15
CA VAL A 141 -12.84 31.12 0.74
C VAL A 141 -14.33 31.06 0.41
N THR A 142 -14.85 32.08 -0.28
CA THR A 142 -16.26 32.15 -0.70
C THR A 142 -16.41 32.12 -2.22
N THR A 143 -17.48 31.47 -2.68
CA THR A 143 -17.99 31.61 -4.05
C THR A 143 -18.41 33.05 -4.35
N SER A 144 -18.60 33.37 -5.64
CA SER A 144 -19.14 34.68 -6.06
C SER A 144 -20.52 34.99 -5.46
N GLY A 145 -21.31 33.96 -5.12
CA GLY A 145 -22.60 34.07 -4.44
C GLY A 145 -22.51 34.20 -2.91
N GLY A 146 -21.31 34.37 -2.34
CA GLY A 146 -21.10 34.56 -0.90
C GLY A 146 -21.12 33.29 -0.05
N LYS A 147 -21.39 32.12 -0.63
CA LYS A 147 -21.31 30.83 0.10
C LYS A 147 -19.85 30.47 0.36
N ARG A 148 -19.54 30.04 1.58
CA ARG A 148 -18.20 29.56 1.96
C ARG A 148 -17.95 28.16 1.39
N VAL A 149 -16.75 27.92 0.88
CA VAL A 149 -16.33 26.62 0.35
C VAL A 149 -15.62 25.86 1.46
N GLN A 150 -15.95 24.58 1.62
CA GLN A 150 -15.36 23.67 2.60
C GLN A 150 -14.97 22.35 1.94
N ILE A 151 -13.80 21.84 2.29
CA ILE A 151 -13.24 20.58 1.80
C ILE A 151 -13.44 19.51 2.86
N LYS A 152 -14.06 18.40 2.46
CA LYS A 152 -14.00 17.11 3.15
C LYS A 152 -12.95 16.25 2.46
N LEU A 153 -12.03 15.68 3.21
CA LEU A 153 -10.96 14.84 2.66
C LEU A 153 -11.08 13.43 3.19
N ARG A 154 -11.22 12.45 2.28
CA ARG A 154 -11.29 11.03 2.64
C ARG A 154 -9.99 10.32 2.37
N TYR A 155 -9.53 9.58 3.38
CA TYR A 155 -8.36 8.72 3.31
C TYR A 155 -8.75 7.36 2.73
N ILE A 156 -8.36 7.11 1.48
CA ILE A 156 -8.73 5.90 0.74
C ILE A 156 -7.67 5.57 -0.32
N ALA A 157 -7.32 4.29 -0.47
CA ALA A 157 -6.35 3.87 -1.48
C ALA A 157 -6.91 4.14 -2.89
N SER A 158 -6.06 4.57 -3.83
CA SER A 158 -6.50 5.00 -5.17
C SER A 158 -7.32 3.95 -5.90
N GLY A 159 -6.93 2.68 -5.82
CA GLY A 159 -7.67 1.60 -6.47
C GLY A 159 -9.02 1.33 -5.82
N THR A 160 -9.11 1.42 -4.49
CA THR A 160 -10.39 1.32 -3.78
C THR A 160 -11.33 2.47 -4.10
N ALA A 161 -10.80 3.70 -4.15
CA ALA A 161 -11.54 4.88 -4.59
C ALA A 161 -12.06 4.71 -6.03
N TYR A 162 -11.19 4.28 -6.95
CA TYR A 162 -11.57 3.94 -8.32
C TYR A 162 -12.72 2.92 -8.36
N MET A 163 -12.62 1.83 -7.60
CA MET A 163 -13.67 0.79 -7.59
C MET A 163 -15.01 1.35 -7.10
N TYR A 164 -15.04 2.23 -6.09
CA TYR A 164 -16.28 2.90 -5.67
C TYR A 164 -16.88 3.77 -6.78
N ILE A 165 -16.04 4.57 -7.44
CA ILE A 165 -16.44 5.48 -8.52
C ILE A 165 -16.96 4.68 -9.72
N ALA A 166 -16.17 3.72 -10.22
CA ALA A 166 -16.49 2.91 -11.39
C ALA A 166 -17.76 2.07 -11.18
N SER A 167 -17.97 1.53 -9.97
CA SER A 167 -19.18 0.79 -9.62
C SER A 167 -20.39 1.68 -9.31
N LYS A 168 -20.19 3.00 -9.22
CA LYS A 168 -21.19 4.01 -8.81
C LYS A 168 -21.80 3.74 -7.43
N LYS A 169 -21.15 2.91 -6.60
CA LYS A 169 -21.58 2.66 -5.22
C LYS A 169 -21.40 3.91 -4.37
N TYR A 170 -20.33 4.68 -4.62
CA TYR A 170 -20.14 5.99 -4.02
C TYR A 170 -19.39 6.89 -5.00
N ILE A 171 -19.87 8.12 -5.17
CA ILE A 171 -19.29 9.10 -6.10
C ILE A 171 -18.95 10.35 -5.28
N PRO A 172 -17.66 10.66 -5.04
CA PRO A 172 -17.24 11.92 -4.43
C PRO A 172 -17.32 13.06 -5.44
N ASP A 173 -17.21 14.31 -4.98
CA ASP A 173 -17.16 15.47 -5.88
C ASP A 173 -15.82 15.55 -6.65
N ALA A 174 -14.73 15.07 -6.03
CA ALA A 174 -13.41 15.06 -6.63
C ALA A 174 -12.60 13.81 -6.26
N PHE A 175 -11.65 13.48 -7.13
CA PHE A 175 -10.75 12.35 -6.99
C PHE A 175 -9.30 12.79 -7.18
N SER A 176 -8.45 12.43 -6.23
CA SER A 176 -7.01 12.64 -6.29
C SER A 176 -6.23 11.35 -6.06
N PRO A 177 -6.07 10.51 -7.10
CA PRO A 177 -5.18 9.35 -7.05
C PRO A 177 -3.71 9.76 -7.04
N SER A 178 -2.80 8.81 -6.83
CA SER A 178 -1.36 9.07 -6.94
C SER A 178 -0.90 9.29 -8.40
N ASN A 179 -1.59 8.67 -9.37
CA ASN A 179 -1.25 8.76 -10.80
C ASN A 179 -2.48 8.70 -11.72
N HIS A 180 -2.28 9.05 -13.00
CA HIS A 180 -3.33 9.14 -14.02
C HIS A 180 -3.86 7.81 -14.54
N ILE A 181 -3.26 6.67 -14.17
CA ILE A 181 -3.74 5.35 -14.63
C ILE A 181 -5.18 5.15 -14.17
N TRP A 182 -5.49 5.53 -12.93
CA TRP A 182 -6.83 5.46 -12.36
C TRP A 182 -7.85 6.35 -13.08
N ILE A 183 -7.42 7.53 -13.55
CA ILE A 183 -8.27 8.45 -14.32
C ILE A 183 -8.61 7.86 -15.70
N LYS A 184 -7.63 7.23 -16.36
CA LYS A 184 -7.87 6.50 -17.61
C LYS A 184 -8.79 5.30 -17.40
N MET A 185 -8.68 4.61 -16.27
CA MET A 185 -9.57 3.49 -15.95
C MET A 185 -11.01 3.95 -15.68
N THR A 186 -11.22 5.13 -15.07
CA THR A 186 -12.59 5.66 -14.91
C THR A 186 -13.19 6.05 -16.26
N GLU A 187 -12.41 6.64 -17.16
CA GLU A 187 -12.85 6.94 -18.52
C GLU A 187 -13.24 5.65 -19.27
N ALA A 188 -12.41 4.61 -19.18
CA ALA A 188 -12.71 3.29 -19.75
C ALA A 188 -13.96 2.62 -19.13
N SER A 189 -14.31 3.00 -17.90
CA SER A 189 -15.54 2.57 -17.21
C SER A 189 -16.76 3.45 -17.53
N GLY A 190 -16.61 4.42 -18.45
CA GLY A 190 -17.69 5.32 -18.87
C GLY A 190 -17.92 6.52 -17.95
N ILE A 191 -16.94 6.87 -17.10
CA ILE A 191 -16.98 8.05 -16.22
C ILE A 191 -15.86 9.00 -16.66
N VAL A 192 -16.24 10.07 -17.35
CA VAL A 192 -15.31 11.11 -17.82
C VAL A 192 -15.11 12.12 -16.71
N MET A 193 -13.87 12.29 -16.27
CA MET A 193 -13.50 13.23 -15.22
C MET A 193 -13.05 14.57 -15.79
N THR A 194 -13.26 15.64 -15.02
CA THR A 194 -12.85 17.00 -15.40
C THR A 194 -11.51 17.36 -14.75
N PRO A 195 -10.45 17.68 -15.51
CA PRO A 195 -9.17 18.07 -14.93
C PRO A 195 -9.29 19.38 -14.17
N VAL A 196 -8.91 19.36 -12.88
CA VAL A 196 -8.77 20.57 -12.05
C VAL A 196 -7.30 20.96 -11.99
N MET A 197 -6.43 19.98 -11.71
CA MET A 197 -4.98 20.15 -11.73
C MET A 197 -4.29 18.84 -12.11
N GLU A 198 -3.60 18.85 -13.25
CA GLU A 198 -2.91 17.68 -13.79
C GLU A 198 -1.73 17.22 -12.93
N ARG A 199 -1.10 18.15 -12.20
CA ARG A 199 0.04 17.85 -11.34
C ARG A 199 0.05 18.78 -10.13
N MET A 200 -0.33 18.24 -8.96
CA MET A 200 -0.16 18.96 -7.70
C MET A 200 1.25 18.77 -7.15
N VAL A 201 1.73 17.53 -7.10
CA VAL A 201 3.04 17.17 -6.56
C VAL A 201 3.64 16.06 -7.41
N GLY A 202 4.80 16.32 -8.01
CA GLY A 202 5.48 15.34 -8.86
C GLY A 202 6.22 14.28 -8.06
N ASN A 203 6.01 13.02 -8.42
CA ASN A 203 6.67 11.86 -7.82
C ASN A 203 6.91 10.76 -8.87
N ILE A 204 7.61 9.70 -8.48
CA ILE A 204 7.82 8.51 -9.31
C ILE A 204 7.93 7.27 -8.42
N ALA A 205 7.36 6.16 -8.88
CA ALA A 205 7.53 4.87 -8.24
C ALA A 205 8.90 4.28 -8.59
N GLY A 206 9.44 3.46 -7.70
CA GLY A 206 10.69 2.75 -7.94
C GLY A 206 10.85 1.53 -7.08
N ILE A 207 11.88 0.76 -7.40
CA ILE A 207 12.34 -0.37 -6.62
C ILE A 207 13.40 0.15 -5.66
N VAL A 208 13.14 -0.01 -4.36
CA VAL A 208 14.13 0.17 -3.30
C VAL A 208 14.83 -1.17 -3.09
N MET A 209 16.16 -1.19 -3.14
CA MET A 209 16.96 -2.41 -3.14
C MET A 209 18.17 -2.26 -2.23
N LYS A 210 18.51 -3.29 -1.44
CA LYS A 210 19.73 -3.28 -0.62
C LYS A 210 20.98 -3.12 -1.49
N ASP A 211 21.98 -2.41 -1.00
CA ASP A 211 23.24 -2.15 -1.71
C ASP A 211 23.95 -3.44 -2.13
N ASP A 212 24.00 -4.44 -1.25
CA ASP A 212 24.62 -5.75 -1.55
C ASP A 212 23.88 -6.49 -2.66
N THR A 213 22.54 -6.47 -2.64
CA THR A 213 21.71 -7.02 -3.70
C THR A 213 21.94 -6.29 -5.01
N TYR A 214 22.01 -4.95 -4.99
CA TYR A 214 22.29 -4.14 -6.17
C TYR A 214 23.65 -4.52 -6.78
N ASN A 215 24.70 -4.64 -5.96
CA ASN A 215 26.04 -5.01 -6.42
C ASN A 215 26.09 -6.44 -6.98
N LYS A 216 25.36 -7.39 -6.36
CA LYS A 216 25.20 -8.76 -6.87
C LYS A 216 24.54 -8.75 -8.26
N LEU A 217 23.43 -8.04 -8.42
CA LEU A 217 22.75 -7.95 -9.72
C LEU A 217 23.60 -7.25 -10.77
N LYS A 218 24.32 -6.19 -10.40
CA LYS A 218 25.22 -5.49 -11.32
C LYS A 218 26.32 -6.41 -11.85
N THR A 219 26.84 -7.29 -10.99
CA THR A 219 27.84 -8.29 -11.38
C THR A 219 27.26 -9.34 -12.33
N ASN A 220 26.03 -9.80 -12.08
CA ASN A 220 25.40 -10.88 -12.85
C ASN A 220 24.81 -10.40 -14.19
N PHE A 221 24.25 -9.18 -14.24
CA PHE A 221 23.49 -8.66 -15.36
C PHE A 221 24.15 -7.45 -16.06
N GLY A 222 25.26 -6.92 -15.52
CA GLY A 222 25.98 -5.76 -16.04
C GLY A 222 25.33 -4.41 -15.67
N GLU A 223 24.02 -4.29 -15.84
CA GLU A 223 23.21 -3.14 -15.42
C GLU A 223 22.04 -3.61 -14.54
N VAL A 224 21.68 -2.80 -13.53
CA VAL A 224 20.51 -3.05 -12.68
C VAL A 224 19.36 -2.16 -13.12
N ASN A 225 18.54 -2.69 -14.01
CA ASN A 225 17.29 -2.09 -14.48
C ASN A 225 16.09 -3.01 -14.15
N LEU A 226 14.85 -2.58 -14.44
CA LEU A 226 13.66 -3.36 -14.10
C LEU A 226 13.71 -4.79 -14.65
N LYS A 227 14.20 -4.99 -15.88
CA LYS A 227 14.33 -6.31 -16.49
C LYS A 227 15.27 -7.21 -15.68
N ALA A 228 16.44 -6.71 -15.29
CA ALA A 228 17.38 -7.45 -14.44
C ALA A 228 16.75 -7.84 -13.10
N VAL A 229 15.96 -6.94 -12.48
CA VAL A 229 15.28 -7.23 -11.21
C VAL A 229 14.22 -8.31 -11.37
N ILE A 230 13.30 -8.19 -12.34
CA ILE A 230 12.21 -9.18 -12.50
C ILE A 230 12.74 -10.54 -12.96
N ASP A 231 13.81 -10.57 -13.76
CA ASP A 231 14.48 -11.82 -14.16
C ASP A 231 15.15 -12.49 -12.96
N ALA A 232 15.80 -11.72 -12.07
CA ALA A 232 16.39 -12.25 -10.85
C ALA A 232 15.34 -12.80 -9.87
N VAL A 233 14.19 -12.13 -9.72
CA VAL A 233 13.06 -12.65 -8.93
C VAL A 233 12.52 -13.93 -9.55
N ALA A 234 12.30 -13.95 -10.87
CA ALA A 234 11.82 -15.15 -11.58
C ALA A 234 12.79 -16.34 -11.46
N GLN A 235 14.09 -16.09 -11.28
CA GLN A 235 15.11 -17.11 -11.02
C GLN A 235 15.22 -17.51 -9.54
N GLY A 236 14.57 -16.77 -8.62
CA GLY A 236 14.69 -16.98 -7.18
C GLY A 236 15.98 -16.42 -6.57
N ASP A 237 16.70 -15.56 -7.29
CA ASP A 237 17.99 -15.00 -6.86
C ASP A 237 17.89 -13.91 -5.80
N ILE A 238 16.71 -13.25 -5.74
CA ILE A 238 16.40 -12.17 -4.79
C ILE A 238 14.95 -12.30 -4.31
N ALA A 239 14.72 -11.94 -3.06
CA ALA A 239 13.38 -11.83 -2.48
C ALA A 239 12.83 -10.40 -2.68
N MET A 240 11.84 -10.23 -3.57
CA MET A 240 11.21 -8.93 -3.82
C MET A 240 9.73 -8.91 -3.41
N GLY A 241 9.31 -7.86 -2.71
CA GLY A 241 7.89 -7.59 -2.45
C GLY A 241 7.33 -6.48 -3.34
N TYR A 242 6.05 -6.56 -3.70
CA TYR A 242 5.34 -5.45 -4.34
C TYR A 242 3.98 -5.19 -3.67
N THR A 243 3.22 -4.19 -4.14
CA THR A 243 1.92 -3.83 -3.56
C THR A 243 0.76 -4.26 -4.44
N ASP A 244 -0.39 -4.59 -3.85
CA ASP A 244 -1.61 -5.04 -4.54
C ASP A 244 -2.00 -4.08 -5.69
N PRO A 245 -2.02 -4.54 -6.96
CA PRO A 245 -2.32 -3.70 -8.11
C PRO A 245 -3.78 -3.26 -8.19
N TYR A 246 -4.69 -3.86 -7.40
CA TYR A 246 -6.09 -3.44 -7.33
C TYR A 246 -6.34 -2.31 -6.33
N ALA A 247 -5.40 -2.06 -5.42
CA ALA A 247 -5.52 -1.02 -4.39
C ALA A 247 -4.45 0.07 -4.51
N SER A 248 -3.20 -0.32 -4.76
CA SER A 248 -2.04 0.55 -4.74
C SER A 248 -1.70 1.11 -6.13
N SER A 249 -1.54 2.43 -6.22
CA SER A 249 -1.04 3.10 -7.44
C SER A 249 0.35 2.60 -7.84
N THR A 250 1.22 2.36 -6.86
CA THR A 250 2.58 1.83 -7.05
C THR A 250 2.51 0.41 -7.61
N GLY A 251 1.57 -0.39 -7.10
CA GLY A 251 1.32 -1.76 -7.51
C GLY A 251 0.82 -1.88 -8.94
N LEU A 252 -0.19 -1.07 -9.28
CA LEU A 252 -0.73 -1.04 -10.63
C LEU A 252 0.31 -0.57 -11.65
N ASN A 253 1.05 0.49 -11.32
CA ASN A 253 2.16 0.98 -12.15
C ASN A 253 3.23 -0.11 -12.33
N PHE A 254 3.59 -0.82 -11.27
CA PHE A 254 4.56 -1.91 -11.33
C PHE A 254 4.07 -3.03 -12.24
N LEU A 255 2.84 -3.52 -12.04
CA LEU A 255 2.23 -4.58 -12.87
C LEU A 255 2.28 -4.20 -14.37
N ILE A 256 1.80 -3.01 -14.72
CA ILE A 256 1.80 -2.52 -16.10
C ILE A 256 3.23 -2.49 -16.66
N THR A 257 4.19 -2.00 -15.87
CA THR A 257 5.59 -1.89 -16.31
C THR A 257 6.24 -3.27 -16.48
N VAL A 258 5.93 -4.24 -15.63
CA VAL A 258 6.41 -5.63 -15.76
C VAL A 258 5.86 -6.29 -17.02
N LEU A 259 4.54 -6.19 -17.24
CA LEU A 259 3.90 -6.74 -18.45
C LEU A 259 4.47 -6.09 -19.72
N GLN A 260 4.66 -4.76 -19.71
CA GLN A 260 5.28 -4.04 -20.82
C GLN A 260 6.72 -4.47 -21.06
N THR A 261 7.48 -4.74 -19.99
CA THR A 261 8.88 -5.21 -20.07
C THR A 261 8.96 -6.60 -20.71
N TYR A 262 8.14 -7.56 -20.26
CA TYR A 262 8.08 -8.88 -20.89
C TYR A 262 7.55 -8.84 -22.32
N ALA A 263 6.65 -7.92 -22.63
CA ALA A 263 6.16 -7.70 -24.00
C ALA A 263 7.19 -7.03 -24.93
N GLY A 264 8.37 -6.64 -24.43
CA GLY A 264 9.36 -5.89 -25.21
C GLY A 264 8.85 -4.54 -25.68
N GLY A 265 7.97 -3.89 -24.89
CA GLY A 265 7.34 -2.62 -25.22
C GLY A 265 6.10 -2.71 -26.12
N SER A 266 5.70 -3.90 -26.57
CA SER A 266 4.55 -4.08 -27.45
C SER A 266 3.23 -4.17 -26.67
N GLU A 267 2.42 -3.10 -26.69
CA GLU A 267 1.09 -3.07 -26.04
C GLU A 267 0.20 -4.26 -26.44
N ALA A 268 0.15 -4.61 -27.74
CA ALA A 268 -0.64 -5.73 -28.25
C ALA A 268 -0.23 -7.11 -27.70
N LYS A 269 0.98 -7.21 -27.12
CA LYS A 269 1.51 -8.45 -26.55
C LYS A 269 1.45 -8.48 -25.02
N MET A 270 1.08 -7.40 -24.35
CA MET A 270 1.09 -7.32 -22.88
C MET A 270 0.22 -8.37 -22.19
N LEU A 271 -0.79 -8.89 -22.89
CA LEU A 271 -1.69 -9.95 -22.41
C LEU A 271 -1.56 -11.24 -23.23
N SER A 272 -0.47 -11.41 -23.99
CA SER A 272 -0.24 -12.63 -24.75
C SER A 272 0.06 -13.81 -23.80
N PRO A 273 -0.21 -15.06 -24.21
CA PRO A 273 0.09 -16.24 -23.39
C PRO A 273 1.55 -16.30 -22.90
N GLU A 274 2.50 -15.85 -23.72
CA GLU A 274 3.93 -15.82 -23.39
C GLU A 274 4.24 -14.83 -22.26
N VAL A 275 3.67 -13.62 -22.34
CA VAL A 275 3.85 -12.58 -21.30
C VAL A 275 3.17 -12.99 -20.00
N MET A 276 1.97 -13.56 -20.09
CA MET A 276 1.26 -14.08 -18.92
C MET A 276 2.06 -15.21 -18.24
N SER A 277 2.62 -16.14 -19.01
CA SER A 277 3.46 -17.21 -18.47
C SER A 277 4.73 -16.67 -17.79
N ALA A 278 5.37 -15.65 -18.38
CA ALA A 278 6.53 -14.99 -17.77
C ALA A 278 6.17 -14.26 -16.47
N PHE A 279 5.02 -13.58 -16.44
CA PHE A 279 4.53 -12.93 -15.22
C PHE A 279 4.16 -13.93 -14.14
N GLU A 280 3.54 -15.06 -14.48
CA GLU A 280 3.25 -16.15 -13.54
C GLU A 280 4.53 -16.75 -12.94
N ALA A 281 5.58 -16.93 -13.75
CA ALA A 281 6.89 -17.39 -13.27
C ALA A 281 7.53 -16.38 -12.30
N PHE A 282 7.46 -15.08 -12.60
CA PHE A 282 7.86 -14.02 -11.68
C PHE A 282 7.06 -14.09 -10.38
N GLN A 283 5.73 -14.13 -10.48
CA GLN A 283 4.80 -14.11 -9.36
C GLN A 283 5.02 -15.30 -8.42
N LYS A 284 5.35 -16.47 -8.97
CA LYS A 284 5.66 -17.68 -8.21
C LYS A 284 6.82 -17.52 -7.25
N ASN A 285 7.71 -16.53 -7.43
CA ASN A 285 8.85 -16.29 -6.55
C ASN A 285 8.73 -14.99 -5.75
N VAL A 286 7.55 -14.34 -5.75
CA VAL A 286 7.28 -13.17 -4.91
C VAL A 286 6.81 -13.65 -3.52
N PRO A 287 7.61 -13.47 -2.45
CA PRO A 287 7.25 -13.92 -1.11
C PRO A 287 6.22 -13.03 -0.40
N TYR A 288 5.98 -11.81 -0.89
CA TYR A 288 5.16 -10.84 -0.17
C TYR A 288 4.47 -9.83 -1.09
N VAL A 289 3.16 -9.65 -0.89
CA VAL A 289 2.36 -8.59 -1.52
C VAL A 289 1.67 -7.78 -0.42
N ALA A 290 2.04 -6.51 -0.27
CA ALA A 290 1.39 -5.60 0.68
C ALA A 290 0.12 -4.99 0.07
N PHE A 291 -0.89 -4.63 0.86
CA PHE A 291 -2.10 -3.99 0.32
C PHE A 291 -1.81 -2.57 -0.20
N THR A 292 -0.98 -1.80 0.49
CA THR A 292 -0.57 -0.44 0.09
C THR A 292 0.92 -0.18 0.28
N THR A 293 1.41 0.92 -0.32
CA THR A 293 2.79 1.39 -0.18
C THR A 293 3.17 1.68 1.27
N ILE A 294 2.22 2.17 2.08
CA ILE A 294 2.41 2.45 3.50
C ILE A 294 2.72 1.16 4.27
N GLN A 295 1.97 0.10 4.02
CA GLN A 295 2.21 -1.19 4.66
C GLN A 295 3.57 -1.79 4.27
N MET A 296 3.96 -1.64 2.99
CA MET A 296 5.28 -2.07 2.54
C MET A 296 6.40 -1.34 3.29
N ARG A 297 6.31 0.00 3.42
CA ARG A 297 7.27 0.81 4.18
C ARG A 297 7.37 0.34 5.64
N GLU A 298 6.24 0.19 6.32
CA GLU A 298 6.20 -0.22 7.73
C GLU A 298 6.77 -1.61 7.96
N SER A 299 6.54 -2.54 7.01
CA SER A 299 7.10 -3.90 7.05
C SER A 299 8.62 -3.87 6.99
N VAL A 300 9.19 -3.06 6.09
CA VAL A 300 10.65 -2.95 5.93
C VAL A 300 11.30 -2.26 7.12
N GLN A 301 10.71 -1.17 7.64
CA GLN A 301 11.22 -0.46 8.83
C GLN A 301 11.34 -1.37 10.06
N LYS A 302 10.52 -2.42 10.14
CA LYS A 302 10.53 -3.39 11.26
C LYS A 302 11.52 -4.55 11.06
N GLY A 303 12.46 -4.41 10.13
CA GLY A 303 13.48 -5.43 9.84
C GLY A 303 13.05 -6.44 8.78
N GLY A 304 12.26 -6.01 7.80
CA GLY A 304 11.75 -6.88 6.73
C GLY A 304 12.87 -7.63 5.99
N LEU A 305 12.63 -8.92 5.72
CA LEU A 305 13.60 -9.83 5.11
C LEU A 305 13.82 -9.60 3.60
N LEU A 306 13.08 -8.69 2.97
CA LEU A 306 13.13 -8.47 1.52
C LEU A 306 14.45 -7.86 1.07
N ASP A 307 14.94 -8.30 -0.08
CA ASP A 307 16.11 -7.74 -0.76
C ASP A 307 15.75 -6.50 -1.57
N ALA A 308 14.51 -6.46 -2.08
CA ALA A 308 13.97 -5.35 -2.83
C ALA A 308 12.46 -5.20 -2.59
N PHE A 309 11.94 -3.99 -2.77
CA PHE A 309 10.50 -3.73 -2.69
C PHE A 309 10.12 -2.46 -3.47
N VAL A 310 8.85 -2.34 -3.85
CA VAL A 310 8.35 -1.12 -4.51
C VAL A 310 8.02 -0.02 -3.50
N LEU A 311 8.40 1.21 -3.82
CA LEU A 311 8.12 2.40 -3.02
C LEU A 311 8.04 3.65 -3.90
N GLU A 312 7.42 4.70 -3.38
CA GLU A 312 7.43 6.04 -3.95
C GLU A 312 8.74 6.79 -3.63
N TYR A 313 9.29 7.54 -4.59
CA TYR A 313 10.57 8.25 -4.42
C TYR A 313 10.53 9.29 -3.29
N GLN A 314 9.44 10.06 -3.18
CA GLN A 314 9.29 11.02 -2.08
C GLN A 314 9.29 10.36 -0.70
N THR A 315 8.75 9.14 -0.60
CA THR A 315 8.80 8.35 0.62
C THR A 315 10.21 7.83 0.85
N PHE A 316 10.87 7.33 -0.20
CA PHE A 316 12.25 6.85 -0.14
C PHE A 316 13.18 7.90 0.43
N ILE A 317 13.19 9.14 -0.08
CA ILE A 317 14.11 10.21 0.38
C ILE A 317 13.78 10.78 1.76
N ARG A 318 12.57 10.55 2.27
CA ARG A 318 12.12 11.04 3.58
C ARG A 318 12.28 10.01 4.68
N GLU A 319 12.58 8.75 4.33
CA GLU A 319 12.73 7.67 5.29
C GLU A 319 14.20 7.53 5.71
N PRO A 320 14.58 7.88 6.96
CA PRO A 320 15.98 7.83 7.40
C PRO A 320 16.61 6.44 7.24
N ASN A 321 15.84 5.39 7.54
CA ASN A 321 16.30 4.00 7.46
C ASN A 321 16.60 3.53 6.02
N LEU A 322 16.13 4.26 5.01
CA LEU A 322 16.36 3.95 3.60
C LEU A 322 17.44 4.84 2.97
N GLN A 323 17.97 5.83 3.68
CA GLN A 323 19.02 6.72 3.14
C GLN A 323 20.38 6.04 3.04
N THR A 324 20.61 4.97 3.82
CA THR A 324 21.87 4.24 3.87
C THR A 324 21.64 2.76 3.62
N GLY A 325 22.45 2.13 2.78
CA GLY A 325 22.36 0.70 2.49
C GLY A 325 21.32 0.33 1.44
N TYR A 326 20.68 1.31 0.78
CA TYR A 326 19.68 1.09 -0.26
C TYR A 326 19.92 1.95 -1.50
N LYS A 327 19.54 1.42 -2.66
CA LYS A 327 19.41 2.10 -3.95
C LYS A 327 17.95 2.22 -4.36
N PHE A 328 17.66 3.27 -5.13
CA PHE A 328 16.35 3.47 -5.74
C PHE A 328 16.47 3.37 -7.26
N ILE A 329 15.67 2.51 -7.87
CA ILE A 329 15.60 2.29 -9.32
C ILE A 329 14.20 2.71 -9.79
N PRO A 330 14.05 3.85 -10.50
CA PRO A 330 12.74 4.31 -10.94
C PRO A 330 12.13 3.37 -11.98
N PHE A 331 10.80 3.28 -12.02
CA PHE A 331 10.08 2.54 -13.07
C PHE A 331 8.77 3.22 -13.47
N GLY A 332 8.30 2.87 -14.66
CA GLY A 332 6.94 3.12 -15.11
C GLY A 332 6.57 4.59 -15.24
N LEU A 333 5.29 4.88 -15.02
CA LEU A 333 4.70 6.21 -15.16
C LEU A 333 4.94 7.09 -13.93
N ARG A 334 4.88 8.40 -14.14
CA ARG A 334 4.96 9.40 -13.07
C ARG A 334 3.75 9.33 -12.15
N HIS A 335 3.97 9.68 -10.89
CA HIS A 335 2.93 9.86 -9.87
C HIS A 335 2.78 11.34 -9.58
N ASP A 336 2.08 12.04 -10.47
CA ASP A 336 1.94 13.50 -10.43
C ASP A 336 0.83 13.99 -9.48
N ASN A 337 0.17 13.07 -8.77
CA ASN A 337 -0.86 13.37 -7.78
C ASN A 337 -1.93 14.33 -8.34
N PRO A 338 -2.62 13.98 -9.44
CA PRO A 338 -3.57 14.90 -10.04
C PRO A 338 -4.80 15.13 -9.15
N LEU A 339 -5.56 16.17 -9.45
CA LEU A 339 -6.89 16.43 -8.92
C LEU A 339 -7.88 16.58 -10.07
N TYR A 340 -8.94 15.79 -10.01
CA TYR A 340 -10.02 15.79 -10.99
C TYR A 340 -11.38 15.93 -10.30
N GLY A 341 -12.31 16.65 -10.91
CA GLY A 341 -13.73 16.59 -10.57
C GLY A 341 -14.36 15.34 -11.20
N VAL A 342 -15.21 14.65 -10.45
CA VAL A 342 -15.85 13.39 -10.88
C VAL A 342 -17.12 13.63 -11.67
#